data_AF-A0A953DSU3-F1
#
_entry.id   AF-A0A953DSU3-F1
#
_cell.length_a   1.000
_cell.length_b   1.000
_cell.length_c   1.000
_cell.angle_alpha   90.00
_cell.angle_beta   90.00
_cell.angle_gamma   90.00
#
_symmetry.space_group_name_H-M   'P 1'
#
loop_
_entity.id
_entity.type
_entity.pdbx_description
1 polymer ?
#
loop_
_entity_poly.entity_id
_entity_poly.type
_entity_poly.pdbx_seq_one_letter_code
_entity_poly.pdbx_strand_id
1 'polypeptide(L)'
;MNTMEQLVRLHRWSVDEKRRQIGDLQRLRAKLSEDVARLDADLAAEMETARDGIEFQRAFAAYEQVVRARRSRLTMSIAEVDKEILRAQDELAETYRELKRYEQALAARKARDKAVRQRRDQMAEDEIGLTLYRRKS
;
A
#
# COMPACT_ATOMS: atom_id res chain seq x y z
N MET A 1 -8.15 -25.50 10.55
CA MET A 1 -8.21 -24.26 9.75
C MET A 1 -8.28 -24.66 8.29
N ASN A 2 -9.21 -24.09 7.52
CA ASN A 2 -9.50 -24.53 6.16
C ASN A 2 -8.55 -23.86 5.13
N THR A 3 -8.16 -24.56 4.06
CA THR A 3 -7.27 -24.04 2.99
C THR A 3 -7.73 -22.68 2.45
N MET A 4 -9.03 -22.47 2.31
CA MET A 4 -9.61 -21.20 1.86
C MET A 4 -9.33 -20.03 2.85
N GLU A 5 -9.34 -20.31 4.15
CA GLU A 5 -9.03 -19.31 5.19
C GLU A 5 -7.55 -18.96 5.21
N GLN A 6 -6.69 -19.93 4.90
CA GLN A 6 -5.24 -19.70 4.74
C GLN A 6 -4.97 -18.80 3.53
N LEU A 7 -5.63 -19.02 2.40
CA LEU A 7 -5.53 -18.15 1.21
C LEU A 7 -5.94 -16.71 1.53
N VAL A 8 -7.09 -16.51 2.18
CA VAL A 8 -7.53 -15.16 2.59
C VAL A 8 -6.49 -14.48 3.48
N ARG A 9 -5.88 -15.21 4.43
CA ARG A 9 -4.84 -14.67 5.30
C ARG A 9 -3.59 -14.28 4.49
N LEU A 10 -3.16 -15.11 3.55
CA LEU A 10 -2.01 -14.83 2.68
C LEU A 10 -2.24 -13.56 1.85
N HIS A 11 -3.42 -13.42 1.23
CA HIS A 11 -3.74 -12.22 0.44
C HIS A 11 -3.84 -10.96 1.31
N ARG A 12 -4.35 -11.05 2.54
CA ARG A 12 -4.33 -9.92 3.49
C ARG A 12 -2.90 -9.48 3.80
N TRP A 13 -2.02 -10.43 4.09
CA TRP A 13 -0.61 -10.13 4.33
C TRP A 13 0.05 -9.50 3.09
N SER A 14 -0.26 -9.98 1.89
CA SER A 14 0.23 -9.38 0.64
C SER A 14 -0.26 -7.94 0.42
N VAL A 15 -1.53 -7.65 0.73
CA VAL A 15 -2.08 -6.29 0.71
C VAL A 15 -1.33 -5.37 1.68
N ASP A 16 -1.09 -5.86 2.91
CA ASP A 16 -0.38 -5.08 3.93
C ASP A 16 1.08 -4.83 3.53
N GLU A 17 1.74 -5.81 2.91
CA GLU A 17 3.10 -5.68 2.40
C GLU A 17 3.19 -4.65 1.26
N LYS A 18 2.29 -4.70 0.28
CA LYS A 18 2.23 -3.70 -0.80
C LYS A 18 1.98 -2.29 -0.28
N ARG A 19 1.13 -2.15 0.75
CA ARG A 19 0.92 -0.85 1.42
C ARG A 19 2.18 -0.34 2.11
N ARG A 20 2.94 -1.21 2.78
CA ARG A 20 4.24 -0.85 3.36
C ARG A 20 5.20 -0.37 2.27
N GLN A 21 5.32 -1.12 1.18
CA GLN A 21 6.18 -0.77 0.04
C GLN A 21 5.83 0.60 -0.55
N ILE A 22 4.54 0.90 -0.75
CA ILE A 22 4.09 2.23 -1.20
C ILE A 22 4.50 3.31 -0.20
N GLY A 23 4.31 3.07 1.10
CA GLY A 23 4.73 4.01 2.15
C GLY A 23 6.24 4.26 2.13
N ASP A 24 7.06 3.25 1.85
CA ASP A 24 8.51 3.36 1.77
C ASP A 24 8.93 4.20 0.56
N LEU A 25 8.30 3.96 -0.60
CA LEU A 25 8.51 4.77 -1.81
C LEU A 25 8.09 6.23 -1.60
N GLN A 26 6.97 6.47 -0.92
CA GLN A 26 6.52 7.82 -0.59
C GLN A 26 7.51 8.56 0.33
N ARG A 27 8.11 7.86 1.30
CA ARG A 27 9.16 8.44 2.15
C ARG A 27 10.43 8.74 1.36
N LEU A 28 10.82 7.87 0.44
CA LEU A 28 11.95 8.12 -0.47
C LEU A 28 11.69 9.36 -1.33
N ARG A 29 10.51 9.47 -1.95
CA ARG A 29 10.10 10.64 -2.74
C ARG A 29 10.17 11.93 -1.94
N ALA A 30 9.66 11.91 -0.70
CA ALA A 30 9.68 13.07 0.19
C ALA A 30 11.11 13.51 0.49
N LYS A 31 11.99 12.56 0.82
CA LYS A 31 13.42 12.83 1.06
C LYS A 31 14.11 13.45 -0.16
N LEU A 32 13.87 12.91 -1.36
CA LEU A 32 14.44 13.47 -2.59
C LEU A 32 13.93 14.89 -2.86
N SER A 33 12.66 15.17 -2.55
CA SER A 33 12.07 16.50 -2.70
C SER A 33 12.67 17.51 -1.72
N GLU A 34 12.92 17.09 -0.48
CA GLU A 34 13.64 17.88 0.52
C GLU A 34 15.09 18.16 0.09
N ASP A 35 15.78 17.17 -0.49
CA ASP A 35 17.12 17.34 -1.03
C ASP A 35 17.17 18.37 -2.15
N VAL A 36 16.16 18.41 -3.04
CA VAL A 36 16.03 19.43 -4.07
C VAL A 36 15.82 20.81 -3.45
N ALA A 37 14.90 20.94 -2.49
CA ALA A 37 14.59 22.21 -1.83
C ALA A 37 15.81 22.79 -1.10
N ARG A 38 16.57 21.94 -0.39
CA ARG A 38 17.82 22.33 0.27
C ARG A 38 18.86 22.81 -0.74
N LEU A 39 19.01 22.08 -1.85
CA LEU A 39 19.97 22.44 -2.90
C LEU A 39 19.61 23.76 -3.59
N ASP A 40 18.32 24.05 -3.79
CA ASP A 40 17.86 25.35 -4.30
C ASP A 40 18.11 26.48 -3.27
N ALA A 41 17.95 26.22 -1.97
CA ALA A 41 18.24 27.19 -0.92
C ALA A 41 19.75 27.49 -0.80
N ASP A 42 20.61 26.47 -0.85
CA ASP A 42 22.06 26.62 -0.83
C ASP A 42 22.54 27.45 -2.03
N LEU A 43 21.99 27.19 -3.22
CA LEU A 43 22.32 27.96 -4.42
C LEU A 43 21.96 29.45 -4.27
N ALA A 44 20.79 29.75 -3.69
CA ALA A 44 20.36 31.12 -3.47
C ALA A 44 21.27 31.87 -2.48
N ALA A 45 21.76 31.20 -1.43
CA ALA A 45 22.72 31.76 -0.48
C ALA A 45 24.08 32.04 -1.15
N GLU A 46 24.55 31.11 -1.98
CA GLU A 46 25.81 31.28 -2.72
C GLU A 46 25.72 32.41 -3.77
N MET A 47 24.56 32.56 -4.43
CA MET A 47 24.29 33.68 -5.35
C MET A 47 24.44 35.04 -4.67
N GLU A 48 23.93 35.18 -3.45
CA GLU A 48 24.00 36.45 -2.73
C GLU A 48 25.46 36.79 -2.37
N THR A 49 26.24 35.79 -1.98
CA THR A 49 27.65 35.95 -1.62
C THR A 49 28.52 36.29 -2.84
N ALA A 50 28.21 35.72 -4.01
CA ALA A 50 28.96 35.96 -5.24
C ALA A 50 28.75 37.35 -5.86
N ARG A 51 27.77 38.14 -5.38
CA ARG A 51 27.53 39.53 -5.84
C ARG A 51 28.67 40.49 -5.47
N ASP A 52 29.46 40.16 -4.45
CA ASP A 52 30.45 41.05 -3.85
C ASP A 52 31.82 41.09 -4.58
N GLY A 53 32.03 40.30 -5.65
CA GLY A 53 33.29 40.37 -6.41
C GLY A 53 33.33 39.62 -7.74
N ILE A 54 34.02 40.20 -8.74
CA ILE A 54 34.12 39.68 -10.13
C ILE A 54 34.78 38.29 -10.19
N GLU A 55 35.78 38.01 -9.36
CA GLU A 55 36.42 36.68 -9.29
C GLU A 55 35.45 35.61 -8.74
N PHE A 56 34.58 35.98 -7.80
CA PHE A 56 33.55 35.09 -7.26
C PHE A 56 32.47 34.77 -8.30
N GLN A 57 32.14 35.71 -9.20
CA GLN A 57 31.17 35.49 -10.28
C GLN A 57 31.59 34.38 -11.26
N ARG A 58 32.89 34.25 -11.59
CA ARG A 58 33.37 33.16 -12.46
C ARG A 58 33.30 31.80 -11.76
N ALA A 59 33.74 31.72 -10.51
CA ALA A 59 33.66 30.49 -9.72
C ALA A 59 32.19 30.05 -9.52
N PHE A 60 31.30 31.02 -9.30
CA PHE A 60 29.87 30.80 -9.16
C PHE A 60 29.23 30.19 -10.40
N ALA A 61 29.58 30.64 -11.62
CA ALA A 61 29.02 30.08 -12.85
C ALA A 61 29.33 28.58 -13.03
N ALA A 62 30.54 28.14 -12.67
CA ALA A 62 30.90 26.71 -12.69
C ALA A 62 30.13 25.91 -11.62
N TYR A 63 30.00 26.47 -10.42
CA TYR A 63 29.20 25.88 -9.34
C TYR A 63 27.73 25.72 -9.73
N GLU A 64 27.11 26.76 -10.31
CA GLU A 64 25.72 26.75 -10.75
C GLU A 64 25.43 25.60 -11.73
N GLN A 65 26.35 25.34 -12.68
CA GLN A 65 26.20 24.23 -13.62
C GLN A 65 26.18 22.87 -12.93
N VAL A 66 27.07 22.67 -11.94
CA VAL A 66 27.12 21.43 -11.15
C VAL A 66 25.84 21.23 -10.34
N VAL A 67 25.36 22.30 -9.69
CA VAL A 67 24.12 22.30 -8.92
C VAL A 67 22.92 21.99 -9.81
N ARG A 68 22.82 22.64 -10.97
CA ARG A 68 21.77 22.40 -11.97
C ARG A 68 21.75 20.94 -12.45
N ALA A 69 22.92 20.37 -12.73
CA ALA A 69 23.04 18.97 -13.13
C ALA A 69 22.62 18.01 -11.99
N ARG A 70 22.95 18.33 -10.73
CA ARG A 70 22.51 17.57 -9.56
C ARG A 70 20.99 17.67 -9.37
N ARG A 71 20.41 18.87 -9.48
CA ARG A 71 18.96 19.08 -9.41
C ARG A 71 18.20 18.30 -10.48
N SER A 72 18.70 18.31 -11.72
CA SER A 72 18.12 17.55 -12.82
C SER A 72 18.09 16.06 -12.49
N ARG A 73 19.20 15.50 -11.97
CA ARG A 73 19.25 14.09 -11.56
C ARG A 73 18.26 13.76 -10.45
N LEU A 74 18.19 14.58 -9.40
CA LEU A 74 17.21 14.38 -8.32
C LEU A 74 15.77 14.44 -8.83
N THR A 75 15.46 15.38 -9.72
CA THR A 75 14.13 15.52 -10.32
C THR A 75 13.77 14.31 -11.17
N MET A 76 14.72 13.76 -11.93
CA MET A 76 14.53 12.51 -12.66
C MET A 76 14.26 11.34 -11.70
N SER A 77 15.02 11.21 -10.63
CA SER A 77 14.79 10.17 -9.62
C SER A 77 13.44 10.30 -8.93
N ILE A 78 12.96 11.52 -8.65
CA ILE A 78 11.60 11.75 -8.14
C ILE A 78 10.56 11.24 -9.14
N ALA A 79 10.72 11.58 -10.42
CA ALA A 79 9.79 11.14 -11.46
C ALA A 79 9.78 9.60 -11.65
N GLU A 80 10.92 8.95 -11.46
CA GLU A 80 11.02 7.48 -11.44
C GLU A 80 10.29 6.89 -10.22
N VAL A 81 10.54 7.41 -9.03
CA VAL A 81 9.85 6.96 -7.81
C VAL A 81 8.34 7.17 -7.92
N ASP A 82 7.89 8.29 -8.51
CA ASP A 82 6.46 8.55 -8.74
C ASP A 82 5.83 7.50 -9.68
N LYS A 83 6.55 7.07 -10.72
CA LYS A 83 6.08 5.97 -11.59
C LYS A 83 6.01 4.65 -10.83
N GLU A 84 6.99 4.35 -9.98
CA GLU A 84 6.97 3.12 -9.16
C GLU A 84 5.84 3.15 -8.12
N ILE A 85 5.53 4.31 -7.53
CA ILE A 85 4.38 4.48 -6.64
C ILE A 85 3.08 4.15 -7.38
N LEU A 86 2.90 4.70 -8.59
CA LEU A 86 1.69 4.45 -9.40
C LEU A 86 1.56 2.96 -9.73
N ARG A 87 2.63 2.30 -10.17
CA ARG A 87 2.62 0.85 -10.44
C ARG A 87 2.28 0.05 -9.19
N ALA A 88 2.89 0.37 -8.05
CA ALA A 88 2.61 -0.32 -6.79
C ALA A 88 1.15 -0.12 -6.32
N GLN A 89 0.55 1.06 -6.60
CA GLN A 89 -0.87 1.32 -6.34
C GLN A 89 -1.79 0.47 -7.22
N ASP A 90 -1.47 0.32 -8.51
CA ASP A 90 -2.22 -0.54 -9.43
C ASP A 90 -2.16 -2.01 -8.99
N GLU A 91 -0.98 -2.50 -8.61
CA GLU A 91 -0.79 -3.85 -8.09
C GLU A 91 -1.53 -4.09 -6.76
N LEU A 92 -1.54 -3.08 -5.87
CA LEU A 92 -2.31 -3.12 -4.64
C LEU A 92 -3.80 -3.22 -4.94
N ALA A 93 -4.30 -2.47 -5.93
CA ALA A 93 -5.70 -2.52 -6.33
C ALA A 93 -6.09 -3.90 -6.88
N GLU A 94 -5.23 -4.55 -7.67
CA GLU A 94 -5.44 -5.92 -8.15
C GLU A 94 -5.47 -6.91 -6.97
N THR A 95 -4.45 -6.88 -6.11
CA THR A 95 -4.33 -7.80 -4.96
C THR A 95 -5.52 -7.64 -3.99
N TYR A 96 -6.01 -6.41 -3.82
CA TYR A 96 -7.18 -6.13 -3.00
C TYR A 96 -8.46 -6.68 -3.64
N ARG A 97 -8.63 -6.59 -4.96
CA ARG A 97 -9.76 -7.18 -5.68
C ARG A 97 -9.77 -8.70 -5.53
N GLU A 98 -8.61 -9.36 -5.66
CA GLU A 98 -8.48 -10.80 -5.42
C GLU A 98 -8.85 -11.18 -3.98
N LEU A 99 -8.32 -10.47 -2.99
CA LEU A 99 -8.66 -10.67 -1.59
C LEU A 99 -10.18 -10.62 -1.38
N LYS A 100 -10.85 -9.60 -1.93
CA LYS A 100 -12.31 -9.44 -1.79
C LYS A 100 -13.08 -10.60 -2.41
N ARG A 101 -12.64 -11.10 -3.56
CA ARG A 101 -13.23 -12.29 -4.19
C ARG A 101 -13.13 -13.52 -3.28
N TYR A 102 -11.96 -13.76 -2.68
CA TYR A 102 -11.78 -14.88 -1.76
C TYR A 102 -12.59 -14.72 -0.46
N GLU A 103 -12.67 -13.50 0.09
CA GLU A 103 -13.49 -13.20 1.27
C GLU A 103 -14.97 -13.48 1.02
N GLN A 104 -15.51 -13.05 -0.13
CA GLN A 104 -16.90 -13.31 -0.52
C GLN A 104 -17.18 -14.81 -0.68
N ALA A 105 -16.29 -15.54 -1.35
CA ALA A 105 -16.42 -16.98 -1.54
C ALA A 105 -16.37 -17.74 -0.20
N LEU A 106 -15.49 -17.33 0.71
CA LEU A 106 -15.41 -17.88 2.07
C LEU A 106 -16.69 -17.59 2.86
N ALA A 107 -17.22 -16.36 2.80
CA ALA A 107 -18.45 -15.98 3.47
C ALA A 107 -19.65 -16.80 2.96
N ALA A 108 -19.78 -16.97 1.64
CA ALA A 108 -20.83 -17.78 1.03
C ALA A 108 -20.74 -19.26 1.45
N ARG A 109 -19.52 -19.80 1.60
CA ARG A 109 -19.32 -21.15 2.13
C ARG A 109 -19.74 -21.25 3.59
N LYS A 110 -19.28 -20.32 4.45
CA LYS A 110 -19.64 -20.30 5.87
C LYS A 110 -21.15 -20.19 6.09
N ALA A 111 -21.84 -19.40 5.26
CA ALA A 111 -23.29 -19.27 5.29
C ALA A 111 -23.99 -20.59 4.94
N ARG A 112 -23.54 -21.30 3.89
CA ARG A 112 -24.05 -22.63 3.53
C ARG A 112 -23.82 -23.64 4.64
N ASP A 113 -22.61 -23.71 5.19
CA ASP A 113 -22.28 -24.64 6.28
C ASP A 113 -23.09 -24.34 7.56
N LYS A 114 -23.41 -23.06 7.83
CA LYS A 114 -24.29 -22.66 8.92
C LYS A 114 -25.73 -23.10 8.67
N ALA A 115 -26.27 -22.86 7.47
CA ALA A 115 -27.63 -23.26 7.12
C ALA A 115 -27.83 -24.78 7.17
N VAL A 116 -26.84 -25.56 6.73
CA VAL A 116 -26.88 -27.03 6.83
C VAL A 116 -26.89 -27.48 8.28
N ARG A 117 -26.07 -26.89 9.15
CA ARG A 117 -26.08 -27.20 10.59
C ARG A 117 -27.42 -26.88 11.23
N GLN A 118 -27.92 -25.66 11.02
CA GLN A 118 -29.23 -25.24 11.55
C GLN A 118 -30.38 -26.16 11.11
N ARG A 119 -30.37 -26.62 9.85
CA ARG A 119 -31.37 -27.61 9.40
C ARG A 119 -31.25 -28.94 10.12
N ARG A 120 -30.03 -29.44 10.36
CA ARG A 120 -29.81 -30.70 11.08
C ARG A 120 -30.21 -30.58 12.55
N ASP A 121 -29.88 -29.46 13.17
CA ASP A 121 -30.22 -29.18 14.57
C ASP A 121 -31.75 -29.09 14.73
N GLN A 122 -32.44 -28.37 13.83
CA GLN A 122 -33.91 -28.29 13.81
C GLN A 122 -34.57 -29.67 13.67
N MET A 123 -34.09 -30.51 12.74
CA MET A 123 -34.64 -31.86 12.55
C MET A 123 -34.48 -32.73 13.81
N ALA A 124 -33.36 -32.60 14.52
CA ALA A 124 -33.12 -33.32 15.77
C ALA A 124 -34.03 -32.82 16.90
N GLU A 125 -34.24 -31.51 17.01
CA GLU A 125 -35.16 -30.92 17.98
C GLU A 125 -36.62 -31.36 17.73
N ASP A 126 -37.05 -31.38 16.47
CA ASP A 126 -38.38 -31.82 16.07
C ASP A 126 -38.60 -33.32 16.43
N GLU A 127 -37.59 -34.17 16.21
CA GLU A 127 -37.64 -35.59 16.56
C GLU A 127 -37.77 -35.80 18.09
N ILE A 128 -37.01 -35.03 18.88
CA ILE A 128 -37.11 -35.05 20.34
C ILE A 128 -38.51 -34.59 20.79
N GLY A 129 -39.06 -33.53 20.19
CA GLY A 129 -40.41 -33.05 20.48
C GLY A 129 -41.48 -34.11 20.23
N LEU A 130 -41.41 -34.80 19.08
CA LEU A 130 -42.35 -35.87 18.71
C LEU A 130 -42.25 -37.08 19.64
N THR A 131 -41.05 -37.49 20.01
CA THR A 131 -40.85 -38.62 20.93
C THR A 131 -41.34 -38.32 22.35
N LEU A 132 -41.13 -37.10 22.85
CA LEU A 132 -41.67 -36.64 24.13
C LEU A 132 -43.20 -36.59 24.12
N TYR A 133 -43.80 -36.10 23.03
CA TYR A 133 -45.26 -36.06 22.87
C TYR A 133 -45.87 -37.47 22.88
N ARG A 134 -45.29 -38.42 22.12
CA ARG A 134 -45.73 -39.83 22.13
C ARG A 134 -45.63 -40.51 23.49
N ARG A 135 -44.67 -40.13 24.34
CA ARG A 135 -44.51 -40.72 25.68
C ARG A 135 -45.53 -40.21 26.71
N LYS A 136 -46.15 -39.06 26.46
CA LYS A 136 -47.19 -38.47 27.31
C LYS A 136 -48.62 -38.86 26.93
N SER A 137 -48.80 -39.44 25.74
CA SER A 137 -50.07 -39.95 25.21
C SER A 137 -50.22 -41.42 25.59
#